data_AF-A0A415IM23-F1
#
_entry.id   AF-A0A415IM23-F1
#
_cell.length_a   1.000
_cell.length_b   1.000
_cell.length_c   1.000
_cell.angle_alpha   90.00
_cell.angle_beta   90.00
_cell.angle_gamma   90.00
#
_symmetry.space_group_name_H-M   'P 1'
#
loop_
_entity.id
_entity.type
_entity.pdbx_description
1 polymer ?
#
loop_
_entity_poly.entity_id
_entity_poly.type
_entity_poly.pdbx_seq_one_letter_code
_entity_poly.pdbx_strand_id
1 'polypeptide(L)'
;METKICVFEENPITFALEKNNGMMINATEMAKPFGKNVGHFMENDSTKNFIRACLNNRNSDYLGINSESDLVNPRQKSGTWMHRILALKFAAWLSPDFEVWVYSTIENLLFGKHVQREQSFERTLKFQKELDELKDKPQKTGEDFERYLELDRALKHEKAVRKSLTSEAVTGMRSLFSEDD
;
A
#
# COMPACT_ATOMS: atom_id res chain seq x y z
N MET A 1 -16.32 -15.94 3.15
CA MET A 1 -14.91 -15.56 3.22
C MET A 1 -14.48 -15.39 1.78
N GLU A 2 -14.24 -14.15 1.37
CA GLU A 2 -13.74 -13.86 0.02
C GLU A 2 -12.24 -14.17 0.02
N THR A 3 -11.70 -14.72 -1.08
CA THR A 3 -10.27 -15.00 -1.18
C THR A 3 -9.69 -14.20 -2.33
N LYS A 4 -8.52 -13.60 -2.10
CA LYS A 4 -7.72 -12.91 -3.12
C LYS A 4 -6.37 -13.59 -3.23
N ILE A 5 -5.84 -13.67 -4.44
CA ILE A 5 -4.54 -14.28 -4.71
C ILE A 5 -3.62 -13.17 -5.24
N CYS A 6 -2.46 -13.02 -4.60
CA CYS A 6 -1.37 -12.20 -5.12
C CYS A 6 -0.23 -13.13 -5.58
N VAL A 7 0.50 -12.76 -6.62
CA VAL A 7 1.64 -13.55 -7.11
C VAL A 7 2.93 -12.83 -6.77
N PHE A 8 3.84 -13.51 -6.06
CA PHE A 8 5.18 -13.04 -5.76
C PHE A 8 6.19 -14.06 -6.29
N GLU A 9 7.07 -13.66 -7.22
CA GLU A 9 8.06 -14.56 -7.84
C GLU A 9 7.44 -15.88 -8.33
N GLU A 10 6.34 -15.79 -9.08
CA GLU A 10 5.57 -16.96 -9.58
C GLU A 10 4.86 -17.80 -8.50
N ASN A 11 4.96 -17.43 -7.23
CA ASN A 11 4.31 -18.11 -6.12
C ASN A 11 3.01 -17.40 -5.74
N PRO A 12 1.85 -18.08 -5.80
CA PRO A 12 0.59 -17.52 -5.33
C PRO A 12 0.56 -17.47 -3.81
N ILE A 13 0.16 -16.32 -3.27
CA ILE A 13 -0.08 -16.07 -1.85
C ILE A 13 -1.57 -15.77 -1.69
N THR A 14 -2.25 -16.60 -0.90
CA THR A 14 -3.68 -16.47 -0.64
C THR A 14 -3.96 -15.56 0.55
N PHE A 15 -4.88 -14.62 0.34
CA PHE A 15 -5.43 -13.70 1.32
C PHE A 15 -6.91 -14.06 1.52
N ALA A 16 -7.28 -14.43 2.74
CA ALA A 16 -8.66 -14.65 3.14
C ALA A 16 -9.21 -13.39 3.81
N LEU A 17 -10.23 -12.81 3.17
CA LEU A 17 -10.98 -11.65 3.66
C LEU A 17 -12.19 -12.14 4.46
N GLU A 18 -12.26 -11.70 5.70
CA GLU A 18 -13.35 -11.97 6.63
C GLU A 18 -14.36 -10.82 6.63
N LYS A 19 -15.59 -11.12 7.05
CA LYS A 19 -16.71 -10.16 7.01
C LYS A 19 -16.51 -8.94 7.92
N ASN A 20 -15.68 -9.06 8.95
CA ASN A 20 -15.42 -8.00 9.94
C ASN A 20 -14.12 -7.25 9.64
N ASN A 21 -13.79 -7.07 8.35
CA ASN A 21 -12.52 -6.46 7.91
C ASN A 21 -11.27 -7.20 8.43
N GLY A 22 -11.44 -8.45 8.85
CA GLY A 22 -10.37 -9.36 9.23
C GLY A 22 -9.65 -9.88 7.98
N MET A 23 -8.34 -10.04 8.07
CA MET A 23 -7.53 -10.56 6.96
C MET A 23 -6.54 -11.59 7.49
N MET A 24 -6.60 -12.78 6.91
CA MET A 24 -5.68 -13.88 7.17
C MET A 24 -4.87 -14.18 5.90
N ILE A 25 -3.57 -14.38 6.05
CA ILE A 25 -2.63 -14.63 4.96
C ILE A 25 -2.05 -16.02 5.12
N ASN A 26 -1.97 -16.79 4.03
CA ASN A 26 -1.32 -18.09 4.06
C ASN A 26 0.20 -17.94 4.17
N ALA A 27 0.71 -18.05 5.40
CA ALA A 27 2.13 -17.95 5.71
C ALA A 27 2.94 -19.09 5.10
N THR A 28 2.35 -20.28 4.96
CA THR A 28 3.04 -21.40 4.30
C THR A 28 3.29 -21.12 2.83
N GLU A 29 2.34 -20.53 2.12
CA GLU A 29 2.53 -20.07 0.74
C GLU A 29 3.57 -18.95 0.65
N MET A 30 3.47 -17.96 1.54
CA MET A 30 4.41 -16.83 1.59
C MET A 30 5.86 -17.25 1.85
N ALA A 31 6.09 -18.36 2.57
CA ALA A 31 7.42 -18.85 2.91
C ALA A 31 8.12 -19.62 1.78
N LYS A 32 7.36 -20.17 0.81
CA LYS A 32 7.89 -21.05 -0.25
C LYS A 32 9.02 -20.43 -1.08
N PRO A 33 8.92 -19.17 -1.58
CA PRO A 33 9.99 -18.58 -2.39
C PRO A 33 11.32 -18.49 -1.65
N PHE A 34 11.26 -18.32 -0.32
CA PHE A 34 12.42 -18.13 0.54
C PHE A 34 12.99 -19.44 1.09
N GLY A 35 12.36 -20.59 0.81
CA GLY A 35 12.77 -21.88 1.35
C GLY A 35 12.70 -21.95 2.89
N LYS A 36 11.86 -21.12 3.53
CA LYS A 36 11.77 -21.01 4.99
C LYS A 36 10.59 -21.79 5.55
N ASN A 37 10.71 -22.19 6.82
CA ASN A 37 9.66 -22.88 7.54
C ASN A 37 8.98 -21.96 8.56
N VAL A 38 7.64 -21.96 8.59
CA VAL A 38 6.84 -21.15 9.52
C VAL A 38 7.11 -21.54 10.99
N GLY A 39 7.37 -22.82 11.28
CA GLY A 39 7.70 -23.31 12.62
C GLY A 39 8.93 -22.63 13.21
N HIS A 40 10.02 -22.52 12.45
CA HIS A 40 11.24 -21.82 12.90
C HIS A 40 10.97 -20.35 13.23
N PHE A 41 10.09 -19.69 12.48
CA PHE A 41 9.67 -18.33 12.81
C PHE A 41 8.93 -18.26 14.15
N MET A 42 8.06 -19.22 14.43
CA MET A 42 7.28 -19.30 15.68
C MET A 42 8.12 -19.68 16.89
N GLU A 43 9.25 -20.37 16.70
CA GLU A 43 10.19 -20.74 17.76
C GLU A 43 10.99 -19.55 18.30
N ASN A 44 11.17 -18.49 17.50
CA ASN A 44 11.95 -17.32 17.89
C ASN A 44 11.33 -16.58 19.10
N ASP A 45 12.17 -16.22 20.05
CA ASP A 45 11.74 -15.43 21.22
C ASP A 45 11.17 -14.07 20.83
N SER A 46 11.71 -13.45 19.78
CA SER A 46 11.19 -12.18 19.24
C SER A 46 9.78 -12.34 18.68
N THR A 47 9.42 -13.48 18.11
CA THR A 47 8.07 -13.79 17.63
C THR A 47 7.13 -14.05 18.80
N LYS A 48 7.54 -14.87 19.77
CA LYS A 48 6.76 -15.13 20.98
C LYS A 48 6.46 -13.84 21.77
N ASN A 49 7.47 -12.96 21.92
CA ASN A 49 7.31 -11.67 22.57
C ASN A 49 6.37 -10.74 21.79
N PHE A 50 6.44 -10.77 20.45
CA PHE A 50 5.51 -10.01 19.62
C PHE A 50 4.07 -10.51 19.75
N ILE A 51 3.83 -11.82 19.74
CA ILE A 51 2.49 -12.40 19.97
C ILE A 51 1.94 -11.97 21.33
N ARG A 52 2.75 -12.05 22.39
CA ARG A 52 2.35 -11.54 23.72
C ARG A 52 2.03 -10.05 23.70
N ALA A 53 2.78 -9.25 22.94
CA ALA A 53 2.50 -7.84 22.77
C ALA A 53 1.19 -7.61 22.00
N CYS A 54 0.86 -8.40 20.99
CA CYS A 54 -0.43 -8.33 20.30
C CYS A 54 -1.61 -8.68 21.22
N LEU A 55 -1.42 -9.62 22.15
CA LEU A 55 -2.47 -10.11 23.06
C LEU A 55 -2.59 -9.33 24.37
N ASN A 56 -1.82 -8.25 24.57
CA ASN A 56 -2.02 -7.40 25.74
C ASN A 56 -3.33 -6.61 25.60
N ASN A 57 -3.97 -6.28 26.74
CA ASN A 57 -5.29 -5.62 26.78
C ASN A 57 -5.39 -4.40 25.86
N ARG A 58 -4.30 -3.64 25.74
CA ARG A 58 -4.28 -2.46 24.89
C ARG A 58 -4.35 -2.87 23.43
N ASN A 59 -3.37 -3.65 22.96
CA ASN A 59 -3.16 -3.98 21.56
C ASN A 59 -4.22 -4.94 21.00
N SER A 60 -4.75 -5.85 21.83
CA SER A 60 -5.80 -6.80 21.43
C SER A 60 -7.03 -6.06 20.92
N ASP A 61 -7.40 -4.96 21.57
CA ASP A 61 -8.56 -4.14 21.22
C ASP A 61 -8.37 -3.44 19.87
N TYR A 62 -7.21 -2.80 19.64
CA TYR A 62 -6.93 -2.16 18.34
C TYR A 62 -6.85 -3.17 17.18
N LEU A 63 -6.44 -4.40 17.48
CA LEU A 63 -6.28 -5.45 16.49
C LEU A 63 -7.57 -6.26 16.27
N GLY A 64 -8.56 -6.13 17.16
CA GLY A 64 -9.81 -6.90 17.12
C GLY A 64 -9.58 -8.40 17.35
N ILE A 65 -8.61 -8.77 18.19
CA ILE A 65 -8.23 -10.17 18.47
C ILE A 65 -8.45 -10.50 19.95
N ASN A 66 -8.80 -11.75 20.25
CA ASN A 66 -9.05 -12.21 21.63
C ASN A 66 -8.05 -13.28 22.08
N SER A 67 -7.40 -13.96 21.13
CA SER A 67 -6.63 -15.16 21.39
C SER A 67 -5.50 -15.35 20.38
N GLU A 68 -4.55 -16.22 20.71
CA GLU A 68 -3.47 -16.57 19.79
C GLU A 68 -3.98 -17.23 18.50
N SER A 69 -5.10 -17.95 18.55
CA SER A 69 -5.73 -18.53 17.35
C SER A 69 -6.26 -17.48 16.36
N ASP A 70 -6.50 -16.25 16.82
CA ASP A 70 -6.86 -15.12 15.95
C ASP A 70 -5.62 -14.55 15.24
N LEU A 71 -4.42 -14.76 15.80
CA LEU A 71 -3.15 -14.33 15.22
C LEU A 71 -2.54 -15.38 14.29
N VAL A 72 -2.62 -16.65 14.67
CA VAL A 72 -2.04 -17.78 13.94
C VAL A 72 -2.97 -18.99 13.99
N ASN A 73 -3.34 -19.49 12.82
CA ASN A 73 -4.27 -20.60 12.66
C ASN A 73 -3.66 -21.67 11.76
N PRO A 74 -3.04 -22.72 12.33
CA PRO A 74 -2.59 -23.87 11.57
C PRO A 74 -3.81 -24.68 11.09
N ARG A 75 -4.03 -24.72 9.78
CA ARG A 75 -5.13 -25.47 9.15
C ARG A 75 -4.59 -26.74 8.53
N GLN A 76 -5.16 -27.89 8.92
CA GLN A 76 -4.80 -29.17 8.31
C GLN A 76 -4.96 -29.09 6.79
N LYS A 77 -3.92 -29.53 6.06
CA LYS A 77 -3.84 -29.54 4.58
C LYS A 77 -3.83 -28.16 3.88
N SER A 78 -4.03 -27.06 4.61
CA SER A 78 -4.14 -25.71 4.02
C SER A 78 -3.06 -24.75 4.52
N GLY A 79 -2.04 -25.25 5.22
CA GLY A 79 -0.94 -24.45 5.74
C GLY A 79 -1.28 -23.65 7.00
N THR A 80 -0.35 -22.79 7.38
CA THR A 80 -0.51 -21.89 8.53
C THR A 80 -1.00 -20.53 8.05
N TRP A 81 -2.05 -20.03 8.67
CA TRP A 81 -2.65 -18.75 8.35
C TRP A 81 -2.31 -17.73 9.44
N MET A 82 -1.93 -16.51 9.06
CA MET A 82 -1.57 -15.46 10.00
C MET A 82 -2.44 -14.23 9.82
N HIS A 83 -2.83 -13.61 10.93
CA HIS A 83 -3.41 -12.29 10.94
C HIS A 83 -2.46 -11.28 10.27
N ARG A 84 -3.01 -10.29 9.57
CA ARG A 84 -2.23 -9.26 8.84
C ARG A 84 -1.03 -8.70 9.62
N ILE A 85 -1.19 -8.47 10.93
CA ILE A 85 -0.12 -7.90 11.76
C ILE A 85 1.05 -8.87 11.96
N LEU A 86 0.74 -10.16 12.17
CA LEU A 86 1.76 -11.19 12.33
C LEU A 86 2.38 -11.53 10.97
N ALA A 87 1.60 -11.49 9.90
CA ALA A 87 2.08 -11.68 8.53
C ALA A 87 3.11 -10.61 8.12
N LEU A 88 2.94 -9.34 8.53
CA LEU A 88 3.94 -8.29 8.29
C LEU A 88 5.26 -8.58 9.02
N LYS A 89 5.19 -8.99 10.29
CA LYS A 89 6.39 -9.41 11.03
C LYS A 89 7.04 -10.64 10.39
N PHE A 90 6.23 -11.58 9.91
CA PHE A 90 6.70 -12.78 9.25
C PHE A 90 7.41 -12.43 7.92
N ALA A 91 6.84 -11.54 7.11
CA ALA A 91 7.44 -11.02 5.89
C ALA A 91 8.83 -10.40 6.15
N ALA A 92 8.94 -9.57 7.18
CA ALA A 92 10.22 -9.00 7.60
C ALA A 92 11.27 -10.08 7.93
N TRP A 93 10.86 -11.16 8.59
CA TRP A 93 11.76 -12.27 8.91
C TRP A 93 12.16 -13.12 7.69
N LEU A 94 11.36 -13.14 6.62
CA LEU A 94 11.61 -13.98 5.46
C LEU A 94 12.88 -13.56 4.70
N SER A 95 13.07 -12.27 4.45
CA SER A 95 14.27 -11.73 3.82
C SER A 95 14.40 -10.23 4.11
N PRO A 96 15.60 -9.70 4.41
CA PRO A 96 15.81 -8.26 4.55
C PRO A 96 15.41 -7.47 3.29
N ASP A 97 15.68 -7.99 2.09
CA ASP A 97 15.28 -7.31 0.85
C ASP A 97 13.76 -7.28 0.69
N PHE A 98 13.09 -8.37 1.11
CA PHE A 98 11.63 -8.43 1.09
C PHE A 98 11.02 -7.51 2.16
N GLU A 99 11.64 -7.40 3.33
CA GLU A 99 11.26 -6.44 4.38
C GLU A 99 11.27 -5.00 3.85
N VAL A 100 12.38 -4.59 3.23
CA VAL A 100 12.53 -3.25 2.63
C VAL A 100 11.48 -3.03 1.55
N TRP A 101 11.22 -4.03 0.70
CA TRP A 101 10.19 -3.94 -0.33
C TRP A 101 8.78 -3.78 0.26
N VAL A 102 8.43 -4.53 1.31
CA VAL A 102 7.13 -4.41 1.99
C VAL A 102 6.98 -3.02 2.60
N TYR A 103 8.00 -2.53 3.32
CA TYR A 103 7.97 -1.19 3.94
C TYR A 103 7.89 -0.08 2.91
N SER A 104 8.66 -0.18 1.81
CA SER A 104 8.59 0.77 0.69
C SER A 104 7.22 0.76 0.02
N THR A 105 6.56 -0.40 -0.04
CA THR A 105 5.20 -0.52 -0.58
C THR A 105 4.18 0.17 0.32
N ILE A 106 4.29 0.00 1.65
CA ILE A 106 3.44 0.69 2.63
C ILE A 106 3.67 2.21 2.55
N GLU A 107 4.92 2.66 2.53
CA GLU A 107 5.29 4.06 2.31
C GLU A 107 4.68 4.63 1.02
N ASN A 108 4.82 3.93 -0.09
CA ASN A 108 4.23 4.35 -1.37
C ASN A 108 2.70 4.39 -1.35
N LEU A 109 2.05 3.49 -0.60
CA LEU A 109 0.60 3.51 -0.44
C LEU A 109 0.13 4.74 0.37
N LEU A 110 0.87 5.09 1.43
CA LEU A 110 0.57 6.22 2.31
C LEU A 110 0.92 7.57 1.65
N PHE A 111 2.08 7.65 0.99
CA PHE A 111 2.68 8.92 0.55
C PHE A 111 2.86 9.04 -0.96
N GLY A 112 2.77 7.96 -1.73
CA GLY A 112 3.03 7.99 -3.17
C GLY A 112 2.09 8.94 -3.94
N LYS A 113 0.85 9.11 -3.49
CA LYS A 113 -0.10 10.08 -4.06
C LYS A 113 0.28 11.53 -3.75
N HIS A 114 0.86 11.78 -2.58
CA HIS A 114 1.37 13.11 -2.23
C HIS A 114 2.53 13.51 -3.16
N VAL A 115 3.47 12.58 -3.38
CA VAL A 115 4.59 12.79 -4.31
C VAL A 115 4.07 13.05 -5.73
N GLN A 116 3.12 12.26 -6.24
CA GLN A 116 2.54 12.48 -7.57
C GLN A 116 1.82 13.83 -7.69
N ARG A 117 1.13 14.26 -6.62
CA ARG A 117 0.44 15.55 -6.57
C ARG A 117 1.44 16.71 -6.59
N GLU A 118 2.53 16.60 -5.84
CA GLU A 118 3.61 17.59 -5.81
C GLU A 118 4.27 17.72 -7.19
N GLN A 119 4.62 16.61 -7.82
CA GLN A 119 5.17 16.60 -9.18
C GLN A 119 4.20 17.22 -10.21
N SER A 120 2.89 16.93 -10.09
CA SER A 120 1.86 17.55 -10.94
C SER A 120 1.79 19.07 -10.74
N PHE A 121 1.94 19.52 -9.49
CA PHE A 121 1.96 20.94 -9.15
C PHE A 121 3.20 21.64 -9.73
N GLU A 122 4.38 21.04 -9.61
CA GLU A 122 5.62 21.55 -10.22
C GLU A 122 5.50 21.69 -11.74
N ARG A 123 4.95 20.68 -12.43
CA ARG A 123 4.71 20.76 -13.89
C ARG A 123 3.75 21.88 -14.25
N THR A 124 2.71 22.09 -13.44
CA THR A 124 1.77 23.21 -13.65
C THR A 124 2.45 24.56 -13.51
N LEU A 125 3.33 24.74 -12.52
CA LEU A 125 4.10 25.98 -12.37
C LEU A 125 5.01 26.22 -13.58
N LYS A 126 5.68 25.17 -14.08
CA LYS A 126 6.52 25.25 -15.29
C LYS A 126 5.70 25.67 -16.51
N PHE A 127 4.56 25.00 -16.76
CA PHE A 127 3.69 25.33 -17.90
C PHE A 127 3.08 26.72 -17.78
N GLN A 128 2.69 27.15 -16.58
CA GLN A 128 2.13 28.49 -16.36
C GLN A 128 3.17 29.57 -16.66
N LYS A 129 4.40 29.39 -16.15
CA LYS A 129 5.51 30.31 -16.42
C LYS A 129 5.80 30.42 -17.92
N GLU A 130 5.87 29.29 -18.62
CA GLU A 130 6.10 29.25 -20.07
C GLU A 130 4.94 29.91 -20.84
N LEU A 131 3.70 29.70 -20.40
CA LEU A 131 2.52 30.33 -20.99
C LEU A 131 2.55 31.86 -20.83
N ASP A 132 2.99 32.35 -19.67
CA ASP A 132 3.10 33.79 -19.40
C ASP A 132 4.23 34.42 -20.26
N GLU A 133 5.39 33.76 -20.35
CA GLU A 133 6.49 34.18 -21.26
C GLU A 133 6.03 34.24 -22.73
N LEU A 134 5.24 33.26 -23.18
CA LEU A 134 4.69 33.20 -24.53
C LEU A 134 3.67 34.32 -24.81
N LYS A 135 2.85 34.67 -23.81
CA LYS A 135 1.89 35.78 -23.90
C LYS A 135 2.58 37.13 -24.00
N ASP A 136 3.67 37.31 -23.26
CA ASP A 136 4.44 38.56 -23.22
C ASP A 136 5.38 38.72 -24.42
N LYS A 137 5.57 37.66 -25.23
CA LYS A 137 6.40 37.71 -26.44
C LYS A 137 5.91 38.78 -27.43
N PRO A 138 6.78 39.72 -27.86
CA PRO A 138 6.39 40.89 -28.65
C PRO A 138 6.00 40.57 -30.10
N GLN A 139 6.62 39.56 -30.72
CA GLN A 139 6.21 39.02 -32.02
C GLN A 139 5.90 37.52 -31.86
N LYS A 140 4.64 37.17 -32.10
CA LYS A 140 4.14 35.80 -32.00
C LYS A 140 4.08 35.16 -33.38
N THR A 141 4.55 33.92 -33.50
CA THR A 141 4.51 33.11 -34.72
C THR A 141 3.37 32.10 -34.68
N GLY A 142 3.11 31.41 -35.79
CA GLY A 142 2.18 30.28 -35.80
C GLY A 142 2.62 29.13 -34.89
N GLU A 143 3.93 28.91 -34.75
CA GLU A 143 4.51 27.93 -33.82
C GLU A 143 4.23 28.30 -32.37
N ASP A 144 4.30 29.59 -32.02
CA ASP A 144 3.92 30.07 -30.68
C ASP A 144 2.44 29.78 -30.39
N PHE A 145 1.55 29.93 -31.39
CA PHE A 145 0.14 29.59 -31.22
C PHE A 145 -0.08 28.09 -30.99
N GLU A 146 0.62 27.23 -31.73
CA GLU A 146 0.55 25.77 -31.50
C GLU A 146 1.07 25.41 -30.10
N ARG A 147 2.19 25.99 -29.69
CA ARG A 147 2.76 25.78 -28.35
C ARG A 147 1.81 26.24 -27.24
N TYR A 148 1.11 27.35 -27.43
CA TYR A 148 0.07 27.81 -26.51
C TYR A 148 -1.04 26.76 -26.34
N LEU A 149 -1.52 26.18 -27.45
CA LEU A 149 -2.56 25.15 -27.41
C LEU A 149 -2.08 23.88 -26.70
N GLU A 150 -0.83 23.47 -26.91
CA GLU A 150 -0.21 22.36 -26.18
C GLU A 150 -0.17 22.63 -24.67
N LEU A 151 0.29 23.82 -24.26
CA LEU A 151 0.37 24.22 -22.85
C LEU A 151 -1.01 24.28 -22.20
N ASP A 152 -2.04 24.82 -22.88
CA ASP A 152 -3.42 24.83 -22.36
C ASP A 152 -3.96 23.41 -22.16
N ARG A 153 -3.73 22.49 -23.11
CA ARG A 153 -4.10 21.08 -22.97
C ARG A 153 -3.36 20.43 -21.80
N ALA A 154 -2.06 20.67 -21.66
CA ALA A 154 -1.24 20.12 -20.58
C ALA A 154 -1.70 20.64 -19.21
N LEU A 155 -2.00 21.93 -19.08
CA LEU A 155 -2.54 22.53 -17.85
C LEU A 155 -3.91 21.94 -17.47
N LYS A 156 -4.80 21.73 -18.45
CA LYS A 156 -6.10 21.05 -18.21
C LYS A 156 -5.91 19.61 -17.77
N HIS A 157 -4.97 18.89 -18.39
CA HIS A 157 -4.62 17.53 -18.01
C HIS A 157 -4.09 17.46 -16.57
N GLU A 158 -3.11 18.28 -16.20
CA GLU A 158 -2.56 18.32 -14.83
C GLU A 158 -3.61 18.68 -13.78
N LYS A 159 -4.56 19.58 -14.09
CA LYS A 159 -5.70 19.86 -13.21
C LYS A 159 -6.59 18.63 -13.01
N ALA A 160 -6.88 17.87 -14.08
CA ALA A 160 -7.65 16.64 -13.99
C ALA A 160 -6.93 15.58 -13.15
N VAL A 161 -5.61 15.41 -13.35
CA VAL A 161 -4.76 14.51 -12.56
C VAL A 161 -4.84 14.83 -11.07
N ARG A 162 -4.64 16.10 -10.66
CA ARG A 162 -4.74 16.49 -9.24
C ARG A 162 -6.12 16.25 -8.65
N LYS A 163 -7.18 16.47 -9.42
CA LYS A 163 -8.55 16.19 -8.98
C LYS A 163 -8.74 14.69 -8.73
N SER A 164 -8.24 13.83 -9.62
CA SER A 164 -8.26 12.37 -9.43
C SER A 164 -7.48 11.97 -8.18
N LEU A 165 -6.22 12.40 -8.07
CA LEU A 165 -5.36 12.09 -6.92
C LEU A 165 -5.99 12.52 -5.58
N THR A 166 -6.63 13.69 -5.55
CA THR A 166 -7.32 14.17 -4.34
C THR A 166 -8.55 13.31 -4.02
N SER A 167 -9.37 12.99 -5.03
CA SER A 167 -10.55 12.13 -4.87
C SER A 167 -10.18 10.73 -4.35
N GLU A 168 -9.12 10.15 -4.90
CA GLU A 168 -8.64 8.83 -4.49
C GLU A 168 -7.95 8.86 -3.12
N ALA A 169 -7.26 9.94 -2.77
CA ALA A 169 -6.67 10.10 -1.43
C ALA A 169 -7.76 10.25 -0.36
N VAL A 170 -8.79 11.05 -0.63
CA VAL A 170 -9.96 11.21 0.28
C VAL A 170 -10.69 9.88 0.44
N THR A 171 -10.94 9.16 -0.66
CA THR A 171 -11.56 7.82 -0.61
C THR A 171 -10.72 6.84 0.19
N GLY A 172 -9.39 6.83 -0.03
CA GLY A 172 -8.46 5.97 0.72
C GLY A 172 -8.45 6.27 2.22
N MET A 173 -8.34 7.54 2.61
CA MET A 173 -8.39 7.93 4.03
C MET A 173 -9.75 7.60 4.66
N ARG A 174 -10.85 7.83 3.95
CA ARG A 174 -12.18 7.48 4.46
C ARG A 174 -12.28 5.98 4.77
N SER A 175 -11.73 5.12 3.91
CA SER A 175 -11.69 3.67 4.14
C SER A 175 -10.78 3.23 5.30
N LEU A 176 -9.82 4.07 5.72
CA LEU A 176 -8.91 3.77 6.83
C LEU A 176 -9.47 4.21 8.20
N PHE A 177 -10.40 5.18 8.22
CA PHE A 177 -10.93 5.80 9.43
C PHE A 177 -12.45 5.70 9.57
N SER A 178 -13.16 5.05 8.63
CA SER A 178 -14.54 4.65 8.83
C SER A 178 -14.57 3.44 9.75
N GLU A 179 -14.93 3.67 11.01
CA GLU A 179 -15.55 2.63 11.83
C GLU A 179 -16.89 2.33 11.17
N ASP A 180 -17.05 1.11 10.66
CA ASP A 180 -18.36 0.64 10.22
C ASP A 180 -19.24 0.52 11.47
N ASP A 181 -20.18 1.47 11.65
CA ASP A 181 -21.29 1.40 12.62
C ASP A 181 -22.19 0.17 12.37
#